data_AF-A0A532V462-F1
#
_entry.id   AF-A0A532V462-F1
#
_cell.length_a   1.000
_cell.length_b   1.000
_cell.length_c   1.000
_cell.angle_alpha   90.00
_cell.angle_beta   90.00
_cell.angle_gamma   90.00
#
_symmetry.space_group_name_H-M   'P 1'
#
loop_
_entity.id
_entity.type
_entity.pdbx_description
1 polymer ?
#
loop_
_entity_poly.entity_id
_entity_poly.type
_entity_poly.pdbx_seq_one_letter_code
_entity_poly.pdbx_strand_id
1 'polypeptide(L)' 'MINQAQDLGVDTVIKMRFMTSAVMGGAAELLTYGTAVKIRKL' A
#
# COMPACT_ATOMS: atom_id res chain seq x y z
N MET A 1 -0.75 -5.77 0.98
CA MET A 1 0.11 -4.65 1.42
C MET A 1 0.24 -4.56 2.94
N ILE A 2 -0.81 -4.22 3.71
CA ILE A 2 -0.67 -3.97 5.16
C ILE A 2 -0.25 -5.21 5.94
N ASN A 3 -0.92 -6.35 5.73
CA ASN A 3 -0.54 -7.60 6.42
C ASN A 3 0.90 -8.01 6.09
N GLN A 4 1.34 -7.83 4.83
CA GLN A 4 2.74 -8.08 4.46
C GLN A 4 3.71 -7.14 5.18
N ALA A 5 3.34 -5.87 5.39
CA ALA A 5 4.16 -4.96 6.18
C ALA A 5 4.21 -5.37 7.67
N GLN A 6 3.10 -5.89 8.21
CA GLN A 6 3.05 -6.46 9.57
C GLN A 6 3.93 -7.71 9.70
N ASP A 7 3.88 -8.62 8.72
CA ASP A 7 4.72 -9.83 8.68
C ASP A 7 6.21 -9.50 8.62
N LEU A 8 6.56 -8.37 7.99
CA LEU A 8 7.93 -7.84 7.94
C LEU A 8 8.36 -7.16 9.26
N GLY A 9 7.48 -7.07 10.28
CA GLY A 9 7.76 -6.41 11.55
C GLY A 9 7.96 -4.90 11.42
N VAL A 10 7.31 -4.32 10.42
CA VAL A 10 7.37 -2.90 10.07
C VAL A 10 6.13 -2.17 10.59
N ASP A 11 6.33 -1.01 11.17
CA ASP A 11 5.32 -0.23 11.89
C ASP A 11 4.70 0.90 11.06
N THR A 12 5.22 1.20 9.86
CA THR A 12 4.72 2.31 9.03
C THR A 12 4.82 2.01 7.53
N VAL A 13 3.83 2.49 6.75
CA VAL A 13 3.87 2.51 5.27
C VAL A 13 3.82 3.96 4.79
N ILE A 14 4.80 4.37 3.99
CA ILE A 14 4.92 5.74 3.45
C ILE A 14 4.75 5.76 1.92
N LYS A 15 4.55 6.96 1.36
CA LYS A 15 4.34 7.19 -0.09
C LYS A 15 3.25 6.30 -0.68
N MET A 16 2.14 6.16 0.04
CA MET A 16 0.99 5.43 -0.47
C MET A 16 0.41 6.12 -1.70
N ARG A 17 0.11 5.32 -2.73
CA ARG A 17 -0.63 5.77 -3.91
C ARG A 17 -1.80 4.85 -4.18
N PHE A 18 -2.90 5.49 -4.55
CA PHE A 18 -4.11 4.84 -5.03
C PHE A 18 -4.20 5.11 -6.53
N MET A 19 -4.41 4.05 -7.30
CA MET A 19 -4.61 4.13 -8.73
C MET A 19 -5.87 3.34 -9.05
N THR A 20 -6.75 3.94 -9.86
CA THR A 20 -7.91 3.26 -10.42
C THR A 20 -7.72 3.09 -11.92
N SER A 21 -8.21 1.98 -12.45
CA SER A 21 -8.25 1.73 -13.90
C SER A 21 -9.60 1.12 -14.27
N ALA A 22 -10.29 1.71 -15.23
CA ALA A 22 -11.51 1.11 -15.77
C ALA A 22 -11.14 -0.16 -16.55
N VAL A 23 -11.82 -1.27 -16.26
CA VAL A 23 -11.51 -2.57 -16.87
C VAL A 23 -12.61 -3.02 -17.83
N MET A 24 -13.87 -2.71 -17.51
CA MET A 24 -15.04 -2.94 -18.35
C MET A 24 -16.16 -1.96 -17.98
N GLY A 25 -17.24 -1.91 -18.77
CA GLY A 25 -18.39 -1.07 -18.47
C GLY A 25 -18.93 -1.32 -17.06
N GLY A 26 -18.81 -0.33 -16.17
CA GLY A 26 -19.27 -0.42 -14.79
C GLY A 26 -18.33 -1.12 -13.81
N ALA A 27 -17.13 -1.55 -14.23
CA ALA A 27 -16.12 -2.11 -13.32
C ALA A 27 -14.76 -1.42 -13.43
N ALA A 28 -14.14 -1.19 -12.29
CA ALA A 28 -12.82 -0.61 -12.17
C ALA A 28 -11.96 -1.42 -11.19
N GLU A 29 -10.68 -1.53 -11.49
CA GLU A 29 -9.66 -2.03 -10.57
C GLU A 29 -9.13 -0.90 -9.70
N LEU A 30 -8.93 -1.19 -8.42
CA LEU A 30 -8.29 -0.29 -7.48
C LEU A 30 -6.97 -0.90 -7.02
N LEU A 31 -5.86 -0.37 -7.51
CA LEU A 31 -4.51 -0.75 -7.11
C LEU A 31 -3.99 0.21 -6.05
N THR A 32 -3.40 -0.34 -4.99
CA THR A 32 -2.75 0.44 -3.93
C THR A 32 -1.37 -0.11 -3.64
N TYR A 33 -0.41 0.80 -3.47
CA TYR A 33 0.97 0.45 -3.16
C TYR A 33 1.66 1.55 -2.35
N GLY A 34 2.74 1.19 -1.66
CA GLY A 34 3.53 2.09 -0.82
C GLY A 34 4.82 1.41 -0.37
N THR A 35 5.59 2.08 0.49
CA THR A 35 6.87 1.58 1.02
C THR A 35 6.74 1.30 2.50
N ALA A 36 6.94 0.06 2.93
CA ALA A 36 7.03 -0.30 4.34
C ALA A 36 8.38 0.18 4.91
N VAL A 37 8.37 0.97 5.98
CA VAL A 37 9.56 1.51 6.65
C VAL A 37 9.49 1.34 8.16
N LYS A 38 10.61 0.98 8.79
CA LYS A 38 10.74 0.88 10.25
C LYS A 38 11.30 2.18 10.82
N ILE A 39 10.55 2.83 11.70
CA ILE A 39 11.00 4.08 12.32
C ILE A 39 12.00 3.77 13.43
N ARG A 40 13.15 4.45 13.43
CA ARG A 40 14.08 4.48 14.58
C ARG A 40 13.95 5.83 15.28
N LYS A 41 13.83 5.83 16.61
CA LYS A 41 13.92 7.06 17.40
C LYS A 41 15.40 7.48 17.50
N LEU A 42 15.63 8.78 17.41
CA LEU A 42 16.91 9.43 17.69
C LEU A 42 17.11 9.58 19.20
#